data_AF-A0A974KXW6-F1
#
_entry.id   AF-A0A974KXW6-F1
#
_cell.length_a   1.000
_cell.length_b   1.000
_cell.length_c   1.000
_cell.angle_alpha   90.00
_cell.angle_beta   90.00
_cell.angle_gamma   90.00
#
_symmetry.space_group_name_H-M   'P 1'
#
loop_
_entity.id
_entity.type
_entity.pdbx_description
1 polymer ?
#
loop_
_entity_poly.entity_id
_entity_poly.type
_entity_poly.pdbx_seq_one_letter_code
_entity_poly.pdbx_strand_id
1 'polypeptide(L)'
;MDNNELHRGLSARQIRMIALGGTIGVGLFMGATSTIKWTGPSVIFAYLIAGIFLFLIMRAMGEMIYLNPTTGSFATFASEYIHPAAGYMTAWSNIFQWIVVGMSEVIAVGEYMNYWFPHLPQWIPGVIAVVVLLIANLASVKAFGEFEFWFAMIKVVTIILMIIAGLGLIFFGIGNGGHPLGISNLWRHGGFMPNGLVGFFFALSIVIGSYQGVELIGITAGETKNPQENIKSAVNGVIWRILIFYIGAIFVIVSIYPWNQLESIGSPFVATFSKIGITFAAGLINFVVLTAALSGCNSGIFSASRMIYTLAQKGQMPKIFTRVMKNGVPFYPVLTIAIGILIGALLNVILPLFIKGADSIFVYVYSASILPGMIPWFMILISHIRFRKLHPEQVENHPFKMPGGSISSVMTIVFLLIVLIGMLFNKDTVISVVIGIIVLAGVTVYYFIRGHHKNDAIKRVK
;
A
#
# COMPACT_ATOMS: atom_id res chain seq x y z
N MET A 1 -30.58 3.87 -24.22
CA MET A 1 -29.96 3.17 -23.07
C MET A 1 -28.47 3.36 -23.22
N ASP A 2 -27.92 4.47 -22.71
CA ASP A 2 -26.48 4.70 -22.74
C ASP A 2 -25.84 3.91 -21.60
N ASN A 3 -24.85 3.07 -21.93
CA ASN A 3 -24.18 2.19 -20.99
C ASN A 3 -23.51 3.00 -19.86
N ASN A 4 -24.10 2.96 -18.66
CA ASN A 4 -23.54 3.49 -17.41
C ASN A 4 -22.38 2.60 -16.89
N GLU A 5 -21.48 2.17 -17.76
CA GLU A 5 -20.35 1.31 -17.41
C GLU A 5 -19.05 2.12 -17.34
N LEU A 6 -18.13 1.69 -16.48
CA LEU A 6 -16.80 2.29 -16.38
C LEU A 6 -16.03 2.08 -17.69
N HIS A 7 -15.38 3.14 -18.19
CA HIS A 7 -14.57 3.03 -19.40
C HIS A 7 -13.28 2.22 -19.14
N ARG A 8 -13.08 1.15 -19.92
CA ARG A 8 -11.84 0.36 -19.93
C ARG A 8 -10.78 1.10 -20.77
N GLY A 9 -9.99 1.95 -20.12
CA GLY A 9 -9.08 2.88 -20.80
C GLY A 9 -7.59 2.69 -20.55
N LEU A 10 -7.19 1.76 -19.68
CA LEU A 10 -5.79 1.59 -19.27
C LEU A 10 -5.01 0.68 -20.22
N SER A 11 -3.82 1.14 -20.65
CA SER A 11 -2.90 0.32 -21.45
C SER A 11 -2.15 -0.69 -20.57
N ALA A 12 -1.64 -1.77 -21.18
CA ALA A 12 -0.85 -2.78 -20.46
C ALA A 12 0.38 -2.18 -19.76
N ARG A 13 1.01 -1.16 -20.36
CA ARG A 13 2.12 -0.41 -19.75
C ARG A 13 1.66 0.37 -18.51
N GLN A 14 0.54 1.08 -18.61
CA GLN A 14 -0.03 1.80 -17.46
C GLN A 14 -0.41 0.83 -16.34
N ILE A 15 -1.02 -0.32 -16.64
CA ILE A 15 -1.38 -1.34 -15.63
C ILE A 15 -0.14 -1.86 -14.90
N ARG A 16 0.93 -2.18 -15.63
CA ARG A 16 2.21 -2.60 -15.01
C ARG A 16 2.78 -1.50 -14.13
N MET A 17 2.73 -0.25 -14.56
CA MET A 17 3.27 0.87 -13.79
C MET A 17 2.39 1.28 -12.61
N ILE A 18 1.05 1.12 -12.70
CA ILE A 18 0.15 1.25 -11.55
C ILE A 18 0.47 0.16 -10.52
N ALA A 19 0.67 -1.07 -10.97
CA ALA A 19 1.07 -2.16 -10.09
C ALA A 19 2.43 -1.90 -9.44
N LEU A 20 3.42 -1.38 -10.19
CA LEU A 20 4.74 -1.04 -9.65
C LEU A 20 4.68 0.18 -8.72
N GLY A 21 4.08 1.27 -9.17
CA GLY A 21 4.01 2.57 -8.52
C GLY A 21 3.13 2.59 -7.28
N GLY A 22 1.96 1.97 -7.33
CA GLY A 22 1.02 1.89 -6.21
C GLY A 22 1.55 1.08 -5.02
N THR A 23 2.61 0.29 -5.23
CA THR A 23 3.29 -0.49 -4.17
C THR A 23 4.54 0.19 -3.63
N ILE A 24 4.88 1.39 -4.12
CA ILE A 24 6.04 2.18 -3.66
C ILE A 24 5.51 3.55 -3.24
N GLY A 25 5.10 3.65 -1.98
CA GLY A 25 4.60 4.87 -1.35
C GLY A 25 5.52 5.40 -0.26
N VAL A 26 5.01 6.33 0.54
CA VAL A 26 5.75 6.92 1.68
C VAL A 26 6.07 5.91 2.78
N GLY A 27 5.39 4.76 2.83
CA GLY A 27 5.73 3.66 3.75
C GLY A 27 7.19 3.20 3.62
N LEU A 28 7.75 3.19 2.40
CA LEU A 28 9.17 2.90 2.19
C LEU A 28 10.07 4.07 2.60
N PHE A 29 9.68 5.31 2.35
CA PHE A 29 10.56 6.47 2.55
C PHE A 29 10.53 7.00 3.99
N MET A 30 9.33 7.27 4.53
CA MET A 30 9.12 7.72 5.91
C MET A 30 9.04 6.54 6.87
N GLY A 31 8.30 5.49 6.51
CA GLY A 31 8.14 4.31 7.37
C GLY A 31 9.44 3.54 7.58
N ALA A 32 10.40 3.60 6.64
CA ALA A 32 11.73 3.02 6.86
C ALA A 32 12.46 3.66 8.05
N THR A 33 12.36 4.98 8.24
CA THR A 33 13.02 5.65 9.39
C THR A 33 12.52 5.08 10.71
N SER A 34 11.20 4.97 10.90
CA SER A 34 10.61 4.41 12.13
C SER A 34 10.92 2.93 12.30
N THR A 35 10.82 2.13 11.22
CA THR A 35 11.09 0.69 11.30
C THR A 35 12.55 0.38 11.58
N ILE A 36 13.49 1.12 10.99
CA ILE A 36 14.92 1.01 11.31
C ILE A 36 15.20 1.45 12.75
N LYS A 37 14.56 2.52 13.24
CA LYS A 37 14.67 2.92 14.67
C LYS A 37 14.22 1.78 15.60
N TRP A 38 13.12 1.12 15.27
CA TRP A 38 12.55 0.08 16.11
C TRP A 38 13.32 -1.24 16.10
N THR A 39 13.92 -1.65 14.98
CA THR A 39 14.56 -2.99 14.91
C THR A 39 16.03 -2.98 14.48
N GLY A 40 16.58 -1.82 14.15
CA GLY A 40 17.94 -1.70 13.62
C GLY A 40 18.11 -2.44 12.29
N PRO A 41 19.31 -2.98 12.01
CA PRO A 41 19.62 -3.66 10.74
C PRO A 41 18.71 -4.85 10.40
N SER A 42 18.10 -5.49 11.39
CA SER A 42 17.14 -6.59 11.20
C SER A 42 15.87 -6.19 10.45
N VAL A 43 15.67 -4.90 10.16
CA VAL A 43 14.60 -4.40 9.29
C VAL A 43 14.66 -5.04 7.89
N ILE A 44 15.86 -5.40 7.42
CA ILE A 44 16.06 -6.15 6.17
C ILE A 44 15.27 -7.46 6.22
N PHE A 45 15.35 -8.20 7.33
CA PHE A 45 14.60 -9.44 7.52
C PHE A 45 13.11 -9.20 7.73
N ALA A 46 12.72 -8.09 8.34
CA ALA A 46 11.32 -7.73 8.47
C ALA A 46 10.68 -7.56 7.08
N TYR A 47 11.32 -6.80 6.18
CA TYR A 47 10.88 -6.64 4.78
C TYR A 47 10.94 -7.95 4.00
N LEU A 48 12.00 -8.77 4.17
CA LEU A 48 12.09 -10.06 3.50
C LEU A 48 10.96 -11.01 3.92
N ILE A 49 10.74 -11.19 5.21
CA ILE A 49 9.72 -12.10 5.74
C ILE A 49 8.32 -11.62 5.34
N ALA A 50 8.02 -10.33 5.55
CA ALA A 50 6.75 -9.75 5.11
C ALA A 50 6.56 -9.89 3.59
N GLY A 51 7.61 -9.67 2.81
CA GLY A 51 7.61 -9.83 1.36
C GLY A 51 7.35 -11.27 0.89
N ILE A 52 7.90 -12.28 1.58
CA ILE A 52 7.59 -13.69 1.29
C ILE A 52 6.09 -13.96 1.47
N PHE A 53 5.53 -13.55 2.60
CA PHE A 53 4.09 -13.75 2.87
C PHE A 53 3.21 -12.94 1.93
N LEU A 54 3.64 -11.74 1.54
CA LEU A 54 2.97 -10.95 0.51
C LEU A 54 2.97 -11.66 -0.85
N PHE A 55 4.10 -12.22 -1.26
CA PHE A 55 4.18 -13.01 -2.47
C PHE A 55 3.20 -14.18 -2.44
N LEU A 56 3.06 -14.86 -1.29
CA LEU A 56 2.06 -15.90 -1.09
C LEU A 56 0.62 -15.37 -1.25
N ILE A 57 0.28 -14.21 -0.67
CA ILE A 57 -1.03 -13.56 -0.86
C ILE A 57 -1.29 -13.32 -2.35
N MET A 58 -0.29 -12.79 -3.06
CA MET A 58 -0.39 -12.48 -4.49
C MET A 58 -0.49 -13.74 -5.36
N ARG A 59 0.16 -14.84 -4.96
CA ARG A 59 0.00 -16.14 -5.62
C ARG A 59 -1.38 -16.75 -5.38
N ALA A 60 -1.91 -16.66 -4.17
CA ALA A 60 -3.26 -17.12 -3.85
C ALA A 60 -4.32 -16.36 -4.65
N MET A 61 -4.20 -15.03 -4.68
CA MET A 61 -5.07 -14.18 -5.50
C MET A 61 -4.91 -14.51 -6.99
N GLY A 62 -3.67 -14.54 -7.48
CA GLY A 62 -3.39 -14.78 -8.88
C GLY A 62 -3.85 -16.14 -9.39
N GLU A 63 -3.81 -17.18 -8.54
CA GLU A 63 -4.38 -18.51 -8.87
C GLU A 63 -5.90 -18.43 -9.13
N MET A 64 -6.65 -17.71 -8.29
CA MET A 64 -8.11 -17.55 -8.48
C MET A 64 -8.45 -16.65 -9.68
N ILE A 65 -7.76 -15.50 -9.83
CA ILE A 65 -8.02 -14.56 -10.94
C ILE A 65 -7.64 -15.17 -12.29
N TYR A 66 -6.64 -16.06 -12.33
CA TYR A 66 -6.23 -16.72 -13.58
C TYR A 66 -7.39 -17.45 -14.28
N LEU A 67 -8.28 -18.07 -13.50
CA LEU A 67 -9.47 -18.76 -14.02
C LEU A 67 -10.63 -17.81 -14.28
N ASN A 68 -10.86 -16.85 -13.39
CA ASN A 68 -11.98 -15.91 -13.51
C ASN A 68 -11.52 -14.45 -13.36
N PRO A 69 -11.00 -13.84 -14.45
CA PRO A 69 -10.50 -12.47 -14.43
C PRO A 69 -11.66 -11.46 -14.40
N THR A 70 -12.15 -11.13 -13.20
CA THR A 70 -13.20 -10.12 -12.97
C THR A 70 -12.66 -8.92 -12.20
N THR A 71 -13.18 -7.72 -12.48
CA THR A 71 -12.84 -6.48 -11.76
C THR A 71 -13.38 -6.52 -10.32
N GLY A 72 -12.60 -6.03 -9.35
CA GLY A 72 -12.98 -6.10 -7.93
C GLY A 72 -12.87 -7.51 -7.35
N SER A 73 -12.07 -8.37 -7.99
CA SER A 73 -11.95 -9.80 -7.78
C SER A 73 -11.91 -10.24 -6.32
N PHE A 74 -11.12 -9.61 -5.44
CA PHE A 74 -10.97 -10.09 -4.07
C PHE A 74 -12.23 -9.88 -3.20
N ALA A 75 -12.97 -8.79 -3.38
CA ALA A 75 -14.25 -8.60 -2.68
C ALA A 75 -15.33 -9.54 -3.25
N THR A 76 -15.31 -9.78 -4.57
CA THR A 76 -16.18 -10.75 -5.23
C THR A 76 -15.90 -12.18 -4.77
N PHE A 77 -14.63 -12.60 -4.71
CA PHE A 77 -14.23 -13.91 -4.20
C PHE A 77 -14.62 -14.09 -2.73
N ALA A 78 -14.43 -13.06 -1.91
CA ALA A 78 -14.91 -13.07 -0.53
C ALA A 78 -16.44 -13.26 -0.46
N SER A 79 -17.19 -12.54 -1.31
CA SER A 79 -18.64 -12.73 -1.43
C SER A 79 -19.02 -14.14 -1.88
N GLU A 80 -18.34 -14.71 -2.87
CA GLU A 80 -18.66 -16.00 -3.49
C GLU A 80 -18.25 -17.19 -2.61
N TYR A 81 -16.97 -17.27 -2.26
CA TYR A 81 -16.38 -18.40 -1.56
C TYR A 81 -16.65 -18.35 -0.05
N ILE A 82 -16.78 -17.17 0.57
CA ILE A 82 -16.94 -17.03 2.01
C ILE A 82 -18.41 -16.78 2.38
N HIS A 83 -18.87 -15.56 2.13
CA HIS A 83 -20.23 -15.08 2.43
C HIS A 83 -20.41 -13.65 1.86
N PRO A 84 -21.62 -13.22 1.42
CA PRO A 84 -21.85 -11.84 0.95
C PRO A 84 -21.37 -10.75 1.93
N ALA A 85 -21.58 -10.95 3.24
CA ALA A 85 -21.06 -10.07 4.29
C ALA A 85 -19.53 -9.94 4.29
N ALA A 86 -18.79 -11.01 3.94
CA ALA A 86 -17.35 -10.98 3.86
C ALA A 86 -16.87 -10.08 2.70
N GLY A 87 -17.53 -10.16 1.54
CA GLY A 87 -17.23 -9.25 0.44
C GLY A 87 -17.64 -7.79 0.70
N TYR A 88 -18.74 -7.57 1.42
CA TYR A 88 -19.11 -6.23 1.90
C TYR A 88 -18.05 -5.65 2.85
N MET A 89 -17.61 -6.44 3.84
CA MET A 89 -16.57 -6.03 4.78
C MET A 89 -15.24 -5.77 4.06
N THR A 90 -14.89 -6.59 3.08
CA THR A 90 -13.70 -6.42 2.23
C THR A 90 -13.74 -5.12 1.43
N ALA A 91 -14.91 -4.77 0.89
CA ALA A 91 -15.10 -3.53 0.16
C ALA A 91 -14.95 -2.30 1.07
N TRP A 92 -15.58 -2.32 2.24
CA TRP A 92 -15.45 -1.22 3.20
C TRP A 92 -14.07 -1.10 3.81
N SER A 93 -13.41 -2.22 4.10
CA SER A 93 -12.04 -2.21 4.60
C SER A 93 -11.07 -1.64 3.56
N ASN A 94 -11.30 -1.94 2.27
CA ASN A 94 -10.56 -1.32 1.16
C ASN A 94 -10.83 0.20 1.04
N ILE A 95 -12.08 0.63 1.20
CA ILE A 95 -12.41 2.07 1.19
C ILE A 95 -11.70 2.78 2.34
N PHE A 96 -11.81 2.22 3.55
CA PHE A 96 -11.22 2.81 4.74
C PHE A 96 -9.68 2.84 4.66
N GLN A 97 -9.03 1.72 4.28
CA GLN A 97 -7.57 1.69 4.16
C GLN A 97 -7.08 2.79 3.22
N TRP A 98 -7.75 3.01 2.08
CA TRP A 98 -7.26 3.93 1.05
C TRP A 98 -7.52 5.38 1.39
N ILE A 99 -8.59 5.66 2.14
CA ILE A 99 -8.79 6.97 2.74
C ILE A 99 -7.66 7.26 3.73
N VAL A 100 -7.37 6.32 4.65
CA VAL A 100 -6.36 6.52 5.70
C VAL A 100 -4.93 6.55 5.15
N VAL A 101 -4.59 5.70 4.19
CA VAL A 101 -3.33 5.80 3.43
C VAL A 101 -3.27 7.16 2.76
N GLY A 102 -4.29 7.58 2.02
CA GLY A 102 -4.32 8.92 1.41
C GLY A 102 -4.12 10.06 2.42
N MET A 103 -4.70 9.97 3.62
CA MET A 103 -4.44 10.94 4.70
C MET A 103 -2.97 10.98 5.10
N SER A 104 -2.34 9.81 5.26
CA SER A 104 -0.90 9.72 5.59
C SER A 104 0.00 10.26 4.47
N GLU A 105 -0.39 10.07 3.21
CA GLU A 105 0.31 10.62 2.04
C GLU A 105 0.23 12.15 2.01
N VAL A 106 -0.93 12.71 2.36
CA VAL A 106 -1.15 14.16 2.47
C VAL A 106 -0.31 14.77 3.58
N ILE A 107 -0.19 14.09 4.73
CA ILE A 107 0.70 14.49 5.83
C ILE A 107 2.15 14.50 5.35
N ALA A 108 2.59 13.45 4.65
CA ALA A 108 3.92 13.35 4.08
C ALA A 108 4.21 14.51 3.09
N VAL A 109 3.25 14.82 2.21
CA VAL A 109 3.38 15.98 1.28
C VAL A 109 3.64 17.26 2.05
N GLY A 110 2.90 17.52 3.14
CA GLY A 110 3.12 18.67 4.00
C GLY A 110 4.50 18.69 4.63
N GLU A 111 4.97 17.55 5.14
CA GLU A 111 6.27 17.43 5.81
C GLU A 111 7.45 17.67 4.85
N TYR A 112 7.45 17.02 3.69
CA TYR A 112 8.51 17.18 2.68
C TYR A 112 8.49 18.55 1.99
N MET A 113 7.33 19.21 1.91
CA MET A 113 7.25 20.57 1.34
C MET A 113 7.92 21.63 2.22
N ASN A 114 8.11 21.38 3.52
CA ASN A 114 8.85 22.28 4.39
C ASN A 114 10.30 22.49 3.94
N TYR A 115 10.88 21.53 3.18
CA TYR A 115 12.23 21.67 2.66
C TYR A 115 12.38 22.92 1.77
N TRP A 116 11.41 23.20 0.91
CA TRP A 116 11.41 24.40 0.07
C TRP A 116 10.65 25.57 0.68
N PHE A 117 9.59 25.29 1.45
CA PHE A 117 8.68 26.30 1.99
C PHE A 117 8.49 26.12 3.50
N PRO A 118 9.52 26.38 4.33
CA PRO A 118 9.49 26.09 5.77
C PRO A 118 8.48 26.94 6.56
N HIS A 119 8.10 28.10 6.02
CA HIS A 119 7.12 28.99 6.64
C HIS A 119 5.68 28.74 6.16
N LEU A 120 5.50 27.84 5.19
CA LEU A 120 4.17 27.51 4.66
C LEU A 120 3.53 26.48 5.59
N PRO A 121 2.32 26.74 6.14
CA PRO A 121 1.61 25.74 6.93
C PRO A 121 1.47 24.41 6.18
N GLN A 122 1.89 23.31 6.81
CA GLN A 122 1.98 21.98 6.19
C GLN A 122 0.66 21.46 5.59
N TRP A 123 -0.50 21.92 6.10
CA TRP A 123 -1.80 21.55 5.56
C TRP A 123 -2.05 22.13 4.16
N ILE A 124 -1.45 23.27 3.80
CA ILE A 124 -1.69 23.94 2.51
C ILE A 124 -1.19 23.09 1.33
N PRO A 125 0.08 22.64 1.30
CA PRO A 125 0.53 21.73 0.23
C PRO A 125 -0.29 20.45 0.14
N GLY A 126 -0.71 19.91 1.30
CA GLY A 126 -1.57 18.74 1.37
C GLY A 126 -2.92 18.95 0.69
N VAL A 127 -3.60 20.07 0.97
CA VAL A 127 -4.87 20.42 0.32
C VAL A 127 -4.70 20.60 -1.18
N ILE A 128 -3.64 21.32 -1.60
CA ILE A 128 -3.34 21.54 -3.02
C ILE A 128 -3.15 20.20 -3.74
N ALA A 129 -2.38 19.28 -3.15
CA ALA A 129 -2.14 17.95 -3.70
C ALA A 129 -3.45 17.19 -3.94
N VAL A 130 -4.35 17.15 -2.96
CA VAL A 130 -5.63 16.44 -3.11
C VAL A 130 -6.52 17.11 -4.16
N VAL A 131 -6.56 18.44 -4.23
CA VAL A 131 -7.35 19.15 -5.25
C VAL A 131 -6.83 18.86 -6.66
N VAL A 132 -5.51 18.88 -6.85
CA VAL A 132 -4.88 18.55 -8.15
C VAL A 132 -5.22 17.11 -8.55
N LEU A 133 -5.09 16.16 -7.62
CA LEU A 133 -5.41 14.76 -7.89
C LEU A 133 -6.90 14.53 -8.14
N LEU A 134 -7.77 15.24 -7.43
CA LEU A 134 -9.22 15.21 -7.65
C LEU A 134 -9.55 15.66 -9.08
N ILE A 135 -9.01 16.80 -9.52
CA ILE A 135 -9.21 17.30 -10.88
C ILE A 135 -8.69 16.28 -11.91
N ALA A 136 -7.50 15.74 -11.70
CA ALA A 136 -6.91 14.73 -12.60
C ALA A 136 -7.78 13.46 -12.70
N ASN A 137 -8.30 12.96 -11.58
CA ASN A 137 -9.15 11.77 -11.54
C ASN A 137 -10.53 12.01 -12.16
N LEU A 138 -11.07 13.22 -12.04
CA LEU A 138 -12.33 13.61 -12.68
C LEU A 138 -12.19 13.85 -14.19
N ALA A 139 -11.02 14.30 -14.65
CA ALA A 139 -10.79 14.61 -16.05
C ALA A 139 -10.79 13.37 -16.95
N SER A 140 -10.03 12.32 -16.61
CA SER A 140 -9.97 11.08 -17.39
C SER A 140 -9.24 9.96 -16.68
N VAL A 141 -9.71 8.71 -16.85
CA VAL A 141 -9.00 7.49 -16.44
C VAL A 141 -7.63 7.36 -17.15
N LYS A 142 -7.50 7.91 -18.37
CA LYS A 142 -6.22 7.95 -19.08
C LYS A 142 -5.24 8.92 -18.44
N ALA A 143 -5.71 10.09 -18.00
CA ALA A 143 -4.87 11.07 -17.31
C ALA A 143 -4.31 10.47 -16.01
N PHE A 144 -5.15 9.77 -15.24
CA PHE A 144 -4.72 8.98 -14.09
C PHE A 144 -3.57 8.02 -14.44
N GLY A 145 -3.73 7.22 -15.50
CA GLY A 145 -2.72 6.24 -15.92
C GLY A 145 -1.39 6.88 -16.35
N GLU A 146 -1.43 8.06 -16.99
CA GLU A 146 -0.23 8.80 -17.37
C GLU A 146 0.49 9.40 -16.15
N PHE A 147 -0.22 10.05 -15.23
CA PHE A 147 0.40 10.53 -13.98
C PHE A 147 1.10 9.41 -13.23
N GLU A 148 0.41 8.28 -13.09
CA GLU A 148 0.95 7.12 -12.40
C GLU A 148 2.16 6.53 -13.13
N PHE A 149 2.13 6.50 -14.46
CA PHE A 149 3.28 6.08 -15.27
C PHE A 149 4.53 6.90 -14.94
N TRP A 150 4.42 8.23 -14.96
CA TRP A 150 5.55 9.13 -14.70
C TRP A 150 6.00 9.07 -13.25
N PHE A 151 5.08 9.10 -12.28
CA PHE A 151 5.42 8.99 -10.86
C PHE A 151 6.11 7.67 -10.54
N ALA A 152 5.63 6.54 -11.07
CA ALA A 152 6.27 5.25 -10.90
C ALA A 152 7.68 5.21 -11.53
N MET A 153 7.86 5.79 -12.71
CA MET A 153 9.16 5.82 -13.37
C MET A 153 10.20 6.62 -12.58
N ILE A 154 9.84 7.81 -12.09
CA ILE A 154 10.71 8.66 -11.26
C ILE A 154 11.19 7.89 -10.02
N LYS A 155 10.27 7.23 -9.31
CA LYS A 155 10.58 6.42 -8.13
C LYS A 155 11.55 5.28 -8.43
N VAL A 156 11.23 4.47 -9.44
CA VAL A 156 12.02 3.27 -9.78
C VAL A 156 13.45 3.65 -10.18
N VAL A 157 13.60 4.64 -11.05
CA VAL A 157 14.92 5.12 -11.49
C VAL A 157 15.73 5.64 -10.30
N THR A 158 15.11 6.45 -9.43
CA THR A 158 15.79 7.02 -8.27
C THR A 158 16.29 5.94 -7.32
N ILE A 159 15.46 4.92 -7.01
CA ILE A 159 15.86 3.84 -6.11
C ILE A 159 17.00 3.03 -6.70
N ILE A 160 16.96 2.72 -8.01
CA ILE A 160 18.05 1.99 -8.68
C ILE A 160 19.35 2.80 -8.61
N LEU A 161 19.31 4.09 -8.95
CA LEU A 161 20.48 4.97 -8.86
C LEU A 161 21.03 5.06 -7.44
N MET A 162 20.14 5.10 -6.44
CA MET A 162 20.53 5.13 -5.03
C MET A 162 21.25 3.84 -4.63
N ILE A 163 20.75 2.69 -5.07
CA ILE A 163 21.38 1.40 -4.78
C ILE A 163 22.76 1.33 -5.44
N ILE A 164 22.87 1.71 -6.71
CA ILE A 164 24.15 1.71 -7.43
C ILE A 164 25.15 2.64 -6.74
N ALA A 165 24.75 3.87 -6.43
CA ALA A 165 25.57 4.82 -5.69
C ALA A 165 26.00 4.24 -4.34
N GLY A 166 25.04 3.74 -3.56
CA GLY A 166 25.25 3.14 -2.26
C GLY A 166 26.26 2.01 -2.26
N LEU A 167 26.12 1.05 -3.17
CA LEU A 167 27.09 -0.02 -3.38
C LEU A 167 28.46 0.53 -3.78
N GLY A 168 28.49 1.61 -4.56
CA GLY A 168 29.69 2.41 -4.85
C GLY A 168 30.41 2.92 -3.61
N LEU A 169 29.70 3.51 -2.64
CA LEU A 169 30.30 3.93 -1.36
C LEU A 169 30.78 2.72 -0.54
N ILE A 170 29.95 1.67 -0.49
CA ILE A 170 30.19 0.49 0.36
C ILE A 170 31.45 -0.26 -0.07
N PHE A 171 31.60 -0.54 -1.37
CA PHE A 171 32.66 -1.40 -1.89
C PHE A 171 33.88 -0.64 -2.41
N PHE A 172 33.69 0.56 -2.96
CA PHE A 172 34.74 1.30 -3.65
C PHE A 172 35.06 2.65 -2.99
N GLY A 173 34.29 3.09 -1.99
CA GLY A 173 34.50 4.38 -1.34
C GLY A 173 34.28 5.59 -2.26
N ILE A 174 33.45 5.45 -3.30
CA ILE A 174 33.09 6.55 -4.21
C ILE A 174 32.42 7.66 -3.39
N GLY A 175 32.95 8.89 -3.41
CA GLY A 175 32.48 9.99 -2.55
C GLY A 175 32.97 9.93 -1.09
N ASN A 176 33.80 8.95 -0.74
CA ASN A 176 34.40 8.79 0.59
C ASN A 176 35.93 8.70 0.51
N GLY A 177 36.55 9.53 -0.34
CA GLY A 177 38.00 9.58 -0.52
C GLY A 177 38.63 8.28 -1.03
N GLY A 178 37.85 7.38 -1.64
CA GLY A 178 38.32 6.06 -2.08
C GLY A 178 38.42 5.03 -0.97
N HIS A 179 37.98 5.35 0.26
CA HIS A 179 37.93 4.42 1.38
C HIS A 179 36.56 3.73 1.44
N PRO A 180 36.47 2.42 1.20
CA PRO A 180 35.21 1.69 1.30
C PRO A 180 34.62 1.79 2.70
N LEU A 181 33.33 2.15 2.81
CA LEU A 181 32.63 2.16 4.11
C LEU A 181 32.41 0.75 4.65
N GLY A 182 32.31 -0.23 3.75
CA GLY A 182 31.92 -1.60 4.08
C GLY A 182 30.48 -1.68 4.62
N ILE A 183 30.17 -2.81 5.24
CA ILE A 183 28.83 -3.13 5.77
C ILE A 183 28.81 -3.23 7.29
N SER A 184 29.85 -2.73 7.96
CA SER A 184 30.07 -2.97 9.38
C SER A 184 29.03 -2.34 10.31
N ASN A 185 28.30 -1.31 9.84
CA ASN A 185 27.19 -0.71 10.57
C ASN A 185 26.04 -1.69 10.83
N LEU A 186 25.96 -2.80 10.08
CA LEU A 186 24.98 -3.87 10.30
C LEU A 186 25.15 -4.58 11.66
N TRP A 187 26.30 -4.46 12.33
CA TRP A 187 26.53 -5.11 13.62
C TRP A 187 27.27 -4.25 14.66
N ARG A 188 27.98 -3.19 14.25
CA ARG A 188 28.79 -2.38 15.16
C ARG A 188 27.99 -1.60 16.22
N HIS A 189 26.71 -1.33 15.99
CA HIS A 189 25.89 -0.46 16.85
C HIS A 189 24.88 -1.28 17.67
N GLY A 190 25.36 -2.27 18.44
CA GLY A 190 24.47 -3.13 19.25
C GLY A 190 24.00 -4.40 18.53
N GLY A 191 24.72 -4.83 17.49
CA GLY A 191 24.41 -6.05 16.74
C GLY A 191 23.35 -5.85 15.64
N PHE A 192 22.96 -6.96 15.02
CA PHE A 192 22.02 -6.95 13.90
C PHE A 192 20.56 -6.71 14.34
N MET A 193 20.21 -7.13 15.56
CA MET A 193 18.88 -6.97 16.15
C MET A 193 18.98 -6.29 17.53
N PRO A 194 19.37 -5.00 17.56
CA PRO A 194 19.71 -4.28 18.79
C PRO A 194 18.54 -4.16 19.78
N ASN A 195 17.30 -4.10 19.27
CA ASN A 195 16.08 -3.98 20.09
C ASN A 195 15.35 -5.33 20.26
N GLY A 196 16.04 -6.44 19.97
CA GLY A 196 15.50 -7.79 20.12
C GLY A 196 14.29 -8.10 19.23
N LEU A 197 13.61 -9.21 19.54
CA LEU A 197 12.43 -9.65 18.80
C LEU A 197 11.24 -8.69 18.93
N VAL A 198 11.12 -7.98 20.05
CA VAL A 198 10.03 -7.03 20.27
C VAL A 198 10.09 -5.89 19.25
N GLY A 199 11.26 -5.26 19.09
CA GLY A 199 11.47 -4.23 18.06
C GLY A 199 11.21 -4.75 16.65
N PHE A 200 11.58 -6.00 16.39
CA PHE A 200 11.34 -6.68 15.12
C PHE A 200 9.85 -6.85 14.80
N PHE A 201 9.05 -7.32 15.76
CA PHE A 201 7.60 -7.44 15.60
C PHE A 201 6.91 -6.07 15.45
N PHE A 202 7.41 -5.04 16.12
CA PHE A 202 6.91 -3.67 15.93
C PHE A 202 7.18 -3.18 14.51
N ALA A 203 8.40 -3.41 13.99
CA ALA A 203 8.75 -3.05 12.62
C ALA A 203 7.89 -3.78 11.58
N LEU A 204 7.60 -5.07 11.77
CA LEU A 204 6.74 -5.86 10.86
C LEU A 204 5.39 -5.20 10.58
N SER A 205 4.84 -4.45 11.55
CA SER A 205 3.56 -3.76 11.41
C SER A 205 3.59 -2.75 10.26
N ILE A 206 4.52 -1.79 10.34
CA ILE A 206 4.66 -0.72 9.34
C ILE A 206 5.19 -1.29 8.02
N VAL A 207 6.11 -2.26 8.09
CA VAL A 207 6.62 -2.98 6.91
C VAL A 207 5.49 -3.62 6.11
N ILE A 208 4.54 -4.29 6.78
CA ILE A 208 3.38 -4.85 6.10
C ILE A 208 2.52 -3.75 5.47
N GLY A 209 2.30 -2.65 6.19
CA GLY A 209 1.63 -1.47 5.64
C GLY A 209 2.27 -1.02 4.33
N SER A 210 3.60 -0.97 4.25
CA SER A 210 4.35 -0.52 3.06
C SER A 210 4.04 -1.33 1.80
N TYR A 211 3.57 -2.56 1.97
CA TYR A 211 3.18 -3.45 0.89
C TYR A 211 1.72 -3.33 0.45
N GLN A 212 0.90 -2.52 1.13
CA GLN A 212 -0.46 -2.24 0.69
C GLN A 212 -0.47 -1.69 -0.75
N GLY A 213 -1.51 -2.07 -1.49
CA GLY A 213 -1.64 -1.71 -2.90
C GLY A 213 -1.13 -2.76 -3.87
N VAL A 214 -0.48 -3.84 -3.43
CA VAL A 214 -0.23 -4.98 -4.32
C VAL A 214 -1.55 -5.59 -4.82
N GLU A 215 -2.62 -5.49 -4.03
CA GLU A 215 -3.94 -5.99 -4.38
C GLU A 215 -4.63 -5.18 -5.49
N LEU A 216 -4.11 -3.99 -5.87
CA LEU A 216 -4.61 -3.25 -7.04
C LEU A 216 -4.47 -4.05 -8.34
N ILE A 217 -3.52 -4.99 -8.39
CA ILE A 217 -3.40 -5.94 -9.51
C ILE A 217 -4.72 -6.71 -9.67
N GLY A 218 -5.38 -7.09 -8.58
CA GLY A 218 -6.66 -7.79 -8.62
C GLY A 218 -7.82 -6.93 -9.11
N ILE A 219 -7.74 -5.61 -8.95
CA ILE A 219 -8.74 -4.66 -9.47
C ILE A 219 -8.52 -4.46 -10.98
N THR A 220 -7.27 -4.25 -11.37
CA THR A 220 -6.90 -3.95 -12.77
C THR A 220 -6.87 -5.19 -13.68
N ALA A 221 -6.87 -6.40 -13.11
CA ALA A 221 -6.87 -7.65 -13.87
C ALA A 221 -8.09 -7.79 -14.80
N GLY A 222 -9.27 -7.31 -14.40
CA GLY A 222 -10.48 -7.33 -15.23
C GLY A 222 -10.47 -6.31 -16.38
N GLU A 223 -9.51 -5.38 -16.37
CA GLU A 223 -9.40 -4.30 -17.35
C GLU A 223 -8.25 -4.51 -18.36
N THR A 224 -7.47 -5.59 -18.21
CA THR A 224 -6.28 -5.83 -19.05
C THR A 224 -6.56 -6.72 -20.25
N LYS A 225 -5.84 -6.49 -21.35
CA LYS A 225 -5.77 -7.42 -22.49
C LYS A 225 -4.91 -8.62 -22.08
N ASN A 226 -5.28 -9.85 -22.45
CA ASN A 226 -4.58 -11.09 -22.06
C ASN A 226 -4.36 -11.23 -20.54
N PRO A 227 -5.45 -11.36 -19.75
CA PRO A 227 -5.38 -11.34 -18.29
C PRO A 227 -4.44 -12.41 -17.72
N GLN A 228 -4.45 -13.63 -18.24
CA GLN A 228 -3.64 -14.74 -17.73
C GLN A 228 -2.13 -14.44 -17.73
N GLU A 229 -1.59 -13.96 -18.84
CA GLU A 229 -0.16 -13.63 -18.97
C GLU A 229 0.21 -12.42 -18.11
N ASN A 230 -0.64 -11.39 -18.12
CA ASN A 230 -0.39 -10.18 -17.37
C ASN A 230 -0.48 -10.39 -15.86
N ILE A 231 -1.40 -11.24 -15.37
CA ILE A 231 -1.46 -11.65 -13.96
C ILE A 231 -0.20 -12.41 -13.57
N LYS A 232 0.23 -13.41 -14.36
CA LYS A 232 1.47 -14.16 -14.13
C LYS A 232 2.67 -13.23 -14.00
N SER A 233 2.83 -12.33 -14.97
CA SER A 233 3.93 -11.36 -14.99
C SER A 233 3.86 -10.40 -13.80
N ALA A 234 2.69 -9.85 -13.50
CA ALA A 234 2.50 -8.90 -12.40
C ALA A 234 2.80 -9.53 -11.04
N VAL A 235 2.26 -10.72 -10.77
CA VAL A 235 2.45 -11.44 -9.50
C VAL A 235 3.92 -11.85 -9.33
N ASN A 236 4.55 -12.44 -10.36
CA ASN A 236 5.97 -12.83 -10.26
C ASN A 236 6.89 -11.59 -10.15
N GLY A 237 6.51 -10.47 -10.75
CA GLY A 237 7.22 -9.20 -10.61
C GLY A 237 7.16 -8.59 -9.20
N VAL A 238 6.28 -9.07 -8.30
CA VAL A 238 6.27 -8.65 -6.89
C VAL A 238 7.59 -9.01 -6.19
N ILE A 239 8.19 -10.15 -6.53
CA ILE A 239 9.45 -10.60 -5.92
C ILE A 239 10.56 -9.59 -6.20
N TRP A 240 10.73 -9.19 -7.46
CA TRP A 240 11.76 -8.22 -7.84
C TRP A 240 11.55 -6.87 -7.17
N ARG A 241 10.29 -6.44 -7.00
CA ARG A 241 9.97 -5.23 -6.23
C ARG A 241 10.43 -5.32 -4.78
N ILE A 242 10.14 -6.44 -4.10
CA ILE A 242 10.55 -6.68 -2.71
C ILE A 242 12.08 -6.69 -2.60
N LEU A 243 12.76 -7.44 -3.47
CA LEU A 243 14.21 -7.59 -3.40
C LEU A 243 14.95 -6.29 -3.71
N ILE A 244 14.57 -5.58 -4.77
CA ILE A 244 15.29 -4.40 -5.24
C ILE A 244 14.87 -3.18 -4.41
N PHE A 245 13.58 -2.83 -4.42
CA PHE A 245 13.14 -1.54 -3.89
C PHE A 245 13.08 -1.47 -2.38
N TYR A 246 12.79 -2.58 -1.73
CA TYR A 246 12.70 -2.65 -0.27
C TYR A 246 14.01 -3.11 0.33
N ILE A 247 14.40 -4.36 0.05
CA ILE A 247 15.57 -4.97 0.68
C ILE A 247 16.85 -4.29 0.23
N GLY A 248 17.05 -4.09 -1.08
CA GLY A 248 18.25 -3.46 -1.62
C GLY A 248 18.44 -2.03 -1.12
N ALA A 249 17.37 -1.22 -1.17
CA ALA A 249 17.40 0.15 -0.66
C ALA A 249 17.74 0.22 0.83
N ILE A 250 17.06 -0.60 1.64
CA ILE A 250 17.26 -0.61 3.09
C ILE A 250 18.63 -1.14 3.47
N PHE A 251 19.09 -2.21 2.82
CA PHE A 251 20.42 -2.76 3.00
C PHE A 251 21.49 -1.69 2.80
N VAL A 252 21.38 -0.90 1.73
CA VAL A 252 22.29 0.21 1.45
C VAL A 252 22.25 1.24 2.59
N ILE A 253 21.05 1.65 3.01
CA ILE A 253 20.87 2.65 4.08
C ILE A 253 21.52 2.19 5.40
N VAL A 254 21.20 0.99 5.88
CA VAL A 254 21.69 0.49 7.18
C VAL A 254 23.16 0.03 7.13
N SER A 255 23.73 -0.14 5.93
CA SER A 255 25.17 -0.38 5.76
C SER A 255 25.96 0.92 5.82
N ILE A 256 25.45 2.00 5.21
CA ILE A 256 26.14 3.29 5.15
C ILE A 256 26.00 4.06 6.47
N TYR A 257 24.83 4.03 7.10
CA TYR A 257 24.51 4.85 8.27
C TYR A 257 24.25 4.00 9.51
N PRO A 258 24.76 4.41 10.68
CA PRO A 258 24.37 3.84 11.97
C PRO A 258 22.86 3.99 12.19
N TRP A 259 22.16 2.88 12.47
CA TRP A 259 20.71 2.87 12.65
C TRP A 259 20.24 3.82 13.77
N ASN A 260 21.07 4.01 14.79
CA ASN A 260 20.82 4.87 15.95
C ASN A 260 21.08 6.37 15.69
N GLN A 261 21.56 6.74 14.51
CA GLN A 261 21.82 8.14 14.12
C GLN A 261 20.94 8.60 12.95
N LEU A 262 20.04 7.74 12.45
CA LEU A 262 19.21 8.04 11.29
C LEU A 262 18.30 9.27 11.49
N GLU A 263 17.80 9.51 12.70
CA GLU A 263 16.97 10.69 12.98
C GLU A 263 17.75 12.00 12.81
N SER A 264 19.05 12.00 13.13
CA SER A 264 19.90 13.20 13.09
C SER A 264 20.36 13.59 11.69
N ILE A 265 20.35 12.65 10.74
CA ILE A 265 20.82 12.89 9.36
C ILE A 265 19.68 13.29 8.40
N GLY A 266 18.44 13.35 8.88
CA GLY A 266 17.26 13.56 8.05
C GLY A 266 16.96 12.34 7.17
N SER A 267 16.48 12.55 5.94
CA SER A 267 16.15 11.44 5.04
C SER A 267 17.41 10.64 4.65
N PRO A 268 17.49 9.33 4.96
CA PRO A 268 18.66 8.52 4.60
C PRO A 268 18.87 8.42 3.08
N PHE A 269 17.79 8.55 2.32
CA PHE A 269 17.80 8.59 0.86
C PHE A 269 18.53 9.86 0.36
N VAL A 270 18.24 11.02 0.96
CA VAL A 270 18.95 12.28 0.66
C VAL A 270 20.43 12.15 1.01
N ALA A 271 20.72 11.71 2.23
CA ALA A 271 22.07 11.67 2.76
C ALA A 271 23.01 10.83 1.88
N THR A 272 22.52 9.69 1.37
CA THR A 272 23.28 8.79 0.48
C THR A 272 23.76 9.51 -0.79
N PHE A 273 22.89 10.25 -1.46
CA PHE A 273 23.25 11.00 -2.67
C PHE A 273 24.10 12.25 -2.36
N SER A 274 23.89 12.88 -1.21
CA SER A 274 24.76 13.99 -0.79
C SER A 274 26.19 13.53 -0.55
N LYS A 275 26.41 12.34 0.03
CA LYS A 275 27.77 11.80 0.27
C LYS A 275 28.57 11.57 -1.02
N ILE A 276 27.94 11.28 -2.15
CA ILE A 276 28.63 11.12 -3.44
C ILE A 276 28.86 12.44 -4.18
N GLY A 277 28.50 13.58 -3.58
CA GLY A 277 28.72 14.90 -4.15
C GLY A 277 27.58 15.43 -5.03
N ILE A 278 26.39 14.81 -5.04
CA ILE A 278 25.23 15.39 -5.72
C ILE A 278 24.71 16.57 -4.89
N THR A 279 25.03 17.79 -5.35
CA THR A 279 24.72 19.05 -4.65
C THR A 279 23.22 19.31 -4.47
N PHE A 280 22.38 18.82 -5.39
CA PHE A 280 20.92 18.97 -5.34
C PHE A 280 20.20 17.71 -4.83
N ALA A 281 20.92 16.77 -4.21
CA ALA A 281 20.39 15.48 -3.72
C ALA A 281 19.17 15.64 -2.80
N ALA A 282 19.22 16.64 -1.92
CA ALA A 282 18.13 16.93 -1.00
C ALA A 282 16.85 17.31 -1.75
N GLY A 283 16.92 18.27 -2.67
CA GLY A 283 15.77 18.65 -3.50
C GLY A 283 15.26 17.50 -4.37
N LEU A 284 16.16 16.74 -4.99
CA LEU A 284 15.79 15.59 -5.85
C LEU A 284 14.99 14.55 -5.07
N ILE A 285 15.48 14.13 -3.90
CA ILE A 285 14.83 13.07 -3.13
C ILE A 285 13.54 13.57 -2.50
N ASN A 286 13.49 14.80 -1.98
CA ASN A 286 12.22 15.39 -1.54
C ASN A 286 11.20 15.35 -2.68
N PHE A 287 11.60 15.69 -3.92
CA PHE A 287 10.71 15.68 -5.07
C PHE A 287 10.24 14.26 -5.40
N VAL A 288 11.14 13.28 -5.37
CA VAL A 288 10.80 11.87 -5.58
C VAL A 288 9.80 11.38 -4.53
N VAL A 289 10.00 11.72 -3.25
CA VAL A 289 9.06 11.32 -2.19
C VAL A 289 7.70 12.02 -2.36
N LEU A 290 7.67 13.27 -2.80
CA LEU A 290 6.40 13.92 -3.17
C LEU A 290 5.68 13.20 -4.30
N THR A 291 6.40 12.77 -5.36
CA THR A 291 5.79 11.97 -6.42
C THR A 291 5.31 10.60 -5.92
N ALA A 292 6.01 10.02 -4.94
CA ALA A 292 5.58 8.78 -4.29
C ALA A 292 4.26 8.99 -3.54
N ALA A 293 4.17 10.08 -2.79
CA ALA A 293 2.99 10.39 -2.00
C ALA A 293 1.76 10.72 -2.85
N LEU A 294 1.96 11.52 -3.91
CA LEU A 294 0.92 11.82 -4.88
C LEU A 294 0.40 10.56 -5.57
N SER A 295 1.29 9.62 -5.94
CA SER A 295 0.92 8.34 -6.54
C SER A 295 0.14 7.43 -5.58
N GLY A 296 0.53 7.37 -4.30
CA GLY A 296 -0.22 6.63 -3.27
C GLY A 296 -1.63 7.20 -3.06
N CYS A 297 -1.74 8.53 -2.93
CA CYS A 297 -3.02 9.23 -2.80
C CYS A 297 -3.90 9.04 -4.05
N ASN A 298 -3.31 9.15 -5.24
CA ASN A 298 -3.98 8.92 -6.52
C ASN A 298 -4.53 7.48 -6.64
N SER A 299 -3.74 6.48 -6.23
CA SER A 299 -4.15 5.08 -6.18
C SER A 299 -5.29 4.85 -5.19
N GLY A 300 -5.28 5.54 -4.05
CA GLY A 300 -6.36 5.51 -3.06
C GLY A 300 -7.67 6.10 -3.58
N ILE A 301 -7.61 7.28 -4.19
CA ILE A 301 -8.77 7.90 -4.86
C ILE A 301 -9.32 6.93 -5.91
N PHE A 302 -8.45 6.34 -6.72
CA PHE A 302 -8.85 5.37 -7.74
C PHE A 302 -9.52 4.14 -7.13
N SER A 303 -8.82 3.35 -6.32
CA SER A 303 -9.34 2.08 -5.78
C SER A 303 -10.63 2.25 -4.98
N ALA A 304 -10.65 3.20 -4.03
CA ALA A 304 -11.79 3.34 -3.13
C ALA A 304 -13.04 3.88 -3.85
N SER A 305 -12.90 4.77 -4.84
CA SER A 305 -14.04 5.26 -5.63
C SER A 305 -14.70 4.16 -6.45
N ARG A 306 -13.92 3.22 -7.02
CA ARG A 306 -14.48 2.07 -7.74
C ARG A 306 -15.17 1.12 -6.77
N MET A 307 -14.61 0.93 -5.57
CA MET A 307 -15.23 0.10 -4.54
C MET A 307 -16.58 0.67 -4.06
N ILE A 308 -16.67 1.99 -3.85
CA ILE A 308 -17.94 2.69 -3.56
C ILE A 308 -18.93 2.47 -4.71
N TYR A 309 -18.49 2.65 -5.96
CA TYR A 309 -19.33 2.43 -7.13
C TYR A 309 -19.86 0.98 -7.19
N THR A 310 -19.01 -0.02 -6.93
CA THR A 310 -19.41 -1.44 -6.86
C THR A 310 -20.45 -1.71 -5.76
N LEU A 311 -20.26 -1.16 -4.57
CA LEU A 311 -21.24 -1.27 -3.48
C LEU A 311 -22.57 -0.62 -3.86
N ALA A 312 -22.54 0.52 -4.54
CA ALA A 312 -23.73 1.22 -5.00
C ALA A 312 -24.50 0.42 -6.06
N GLN A 313 -23.80 -0.21 -7.01
CA GLN A 313 -24.42 -1.12 -7.99
C GLN A 313 -25.11 -2.32 -7.31
N LYS A 314 -24.52 -2.83 -6.22
CA LYS A 314 -25.11 -3.91 -5.42
C LYS A 314 -26.30 -3.45 -4.55
N GLY A 315 -26.63 -2.15 -4.54
CA GLY A 315 -27.67 -1.58 -3.69
C GLY A 315 -27.27 -1.47 -2.23
N GLN A 316 -25.97 -1.55 -1.94
CA GLN A 316 -25.37 -1.50 -0.61
C GLN A 316 -24.87 -0.08 -0.25
N MET A 317 -25.01 0.86 -1.17
CA MET A 317 -24.80 2.31 -1.00
C MET A 317 -25.89 3.10 -1.75
N PRO A 318 -26.10 4.40 -1.41
CA PRO A 318 -27.06 5.25 -2.10
C PRO A 318 -26.86 5.26 -3.63
N LYS A 319 -27.97 5.20 -4.39
CA LYS A 319 -27.96 5.16 -5.86
C LYS A 319 -27.23 6.33 -6.52
N ILE A 320 -27.06 7.47 -5.83
CA ILE A 320 -26.29 8.60 -6.36
C ILE A 320 -24.84 8.22 -6.72
N PHE A 321 -24.28 7.22 -6.02
CA PHE A 321 -22.92 6.74 -6.25
C PHE A 321 -22.77 5.86 -7.49
N THR A 322 -23.86 5.45 -8.16
CA THR A 322 -23.79 4.77 -9.47
C THR A 322 -23.76 5.73 -10.65
N ARG A 323 -23.83 7.05 -10.42
CA ARG A 323 -23.77 8.05 -11.50
C ARG A 323 -22.35 8.15 -12.05
N VAL A 324 -22.23 7.99 -13.36
CA VAL A 324 -20.97 8.07 -14.10
C VAL A 324 -21.03 9.29 -15.02
N MET A 325 -19.92 10.01 -15.16
CA MET A 325 -19.78 11.10 -16.12
C MET A 325 -19.62 10.56 -17.55
N LYS A 326 -19.80 11.42 -18.57
CA LYS A 326 -19.64 11.06 -19.99
C LYS A 326 -18.27 10.43 -20.33
N ASN A 327 -17.25 10.71 -19.52
CA ASN A 327 -15.90 10.17 -19.67
C ASN A 327 -15.68 8.83 -18.92
N GLY A 328 -16.72 8.24 -18.35
CA GLY A 328 -16.65 6.94 -17.67
C GLY A 328 -16.16 7.00 -16.21
N VAL A 329 -16.10 8.19 -15.60
CA VAL A 329 -15.63 8.38 -14.22
C VAL A 329 -16.79 8.52 -13.23
N PRO A 330 -16.78 7.81 -12.08
CA PRO A 330 -17.83 7.93 -11.06
C PRO A 330 -17.60 9.19 -10.20
N PHE A 331 -18.29 10.28 -10.54
CA PHE A 331 -18.07 11.61 -9.93
C PHE A 331 -18.23 11.62 -8.41
N TYR A 332 -19.40 11.20 -7.89
CA TYR A 332 -19.67 11.25 -6.45
C TYR A 332 -18.73 10.35 -5.64
N PRO A 333 -18.44 9.10 -6.07
CA PRO A 333 -17.43 8.30 -5.40
C PRO A 333 -16.05 8.95 -5.34
N VAL A 334 -15.55 9.52 -6.44
CA VAL A 334 -14.25 10.21 -6.46
C VAL A 334 -14.25 11.40 -5.51
N LEU A 335 -15.30 12.22 -5.53
CA LEU A 335 -15.42 13.38 -4.65
C LEU A 335 -15.46 12.99 -3.17
N THR A 336 -16.23 11.96 -2.80
CA THR A 336 -16.33 11.49 -1.41
C THR A 336 -14.99 10.99 -0.89
N ILE A 337 -14.22 10.25 -1.69
CA ILE A 337 -12.89 9.79 -1.28
C ILE A 337 -11.92 10.97 -1.13
N ALA A 338 -11.92 11.92 -2.08
CA ALA A 338 -11.06 13.09 -1.99
C ALA A 338 -11.38 13.94 -0.74
N ILE A 339 -12.65 14.13 -0.41
CA ILE A 339 -13.07 14.81 0.83
C ILE A 339 -12.61 14.03 2.06
N GLY A 340 -12.75 12.70 2.05
CA GLY A 340 -12.25 11.83 3.13
C GLY A 340 -10.74 12.00 3.32
N ILE A 341 -9.97 12.04 2.25
CA ILE A 341 -8.51 12.23 2.30
C ILE A 341 -8.13 13.65 2.78
N LEU A 342 -8.89 14.68 2.39
CA LEU A 342 -8.67 16.07 2.85
C LEU A 342 -8.75 16.20 4.38
N ILE A 343 -9.50 15.33 5.06
CA ILE A 343 -9.49 15.28 6.53
C ILE A 343 -8.07 15.04 7.05
N GLY A 344 -7.20 14.31 6.33
CA GLY A 344 -5.79 14.13 6.67
C GLY A 344 -5.01 15.44 6.79
N ALA A 345 -5.30 16.44 5.94
CA ALA A 345 -4.70 17.77 6.05
C ALA A 345 -5.13 18.48 7.34
N LEU A 346 -6.37 18.28 7.78
CA LEU A 346 -6.88 18.81 9.06
C LEU A 346 -6.27 18.06 10.25
N LEU A 347 -6.17 16.73 10.14
CA LEU A 347 -5.58 15.87 11.17
C LEU A 347 -4.13 16.25 11.47
N ASN A 348 -3.36 16.70 10.47
CA ASN A 348 -1.99 17.18 10.70
C ASN A 348 -1.92 18.39 11.66
N VAL A 349 -2.98 19.22 11.68
CA VAL A 349 -3.08 20.38 12.59
C VAL A 349 -3.73 19.99 13.92
N ILE A 350 -4.71 19.08 13.88
CA ILE A 350 -5.56 18.75 15.03
C ILE A 350 -4.92 17.70 15.95
N LEU A 351 -4.34 16.61 15.41
CA LEU A 351 -3.77 15.53 16.24
C LEU A 351 -2.73 16.03 17.25
N PRO A 352 -1.79 16.93 16.90
CA PRO A 352 -0.79 17.44 17.85
C PRO A 352 -1.40 18.15 19.07
N LEU A 353 -2.62 18.68 18.94
CA LEU A 353 -3.32 19.36 20.03
C LEU A 353 -3.86 18.38 21.08
N PHE A 354 -4.19 17.14 20.66
CA PHE A 354 -4.81 16.12 21.51
C PHE A 354 -3.83 15.02 21.94
N ILE A 355 -2.85 14.70 21.09
CA ILE A 355 -1.88 13.62 21.31
C ILE A 355 -0.52 14.27 21.53
N LYS A 356 -0.19 14.52 22.80
CA LYS A 356 1.13 15.02 23.20
C LYS A 356 2.13 13.86 23.20
N GLY A 357 3.27 14.04 22.52
CA GLY A 357 4.35 13.05 22.49
C GLY A 357 4.23 11.98 21.40
N ALA A 358 3.45 12.21 20.34
CA ALA A 358 3.54 11.38 19.15
C ALA A 358 4.88 11.62 18.45
N ASP A 359 5.78 10.63 18.48
CA ASP A 359 7.06 10.67 17.75
C ASP A 359 6.87 10.90 16.24
N SER A 360 5.74 10.45 15.69
CA SER A 360 5.39 10.64 14.27
C SER A 360 3.88 10.55 14.04
N ILE A 361 3.23 11.66 13.69
CA ILE A 361 1.80 11.69 13.28
C ILE A 361 1.57 10.74 12.10
N PHE A 362 2.55 10.66 11.19
CA PHE A 362 2.54 9.71 10.09
C PHE A 362 2.33 8.27 10.58
N VAL A 363 3.08 7.79 11.57
CA VAL A 363 2.94 6.41 12.08
C VAL A 363 1.54 6.15 12.64
N TYR A 364 0.96 7.09 13.39
CA TYR A 364 -0.40 6.94 13.94
C TYR A 364 -1.45 6.84 12.83
N VAL A 365 -1.45 7.78 11.88
CA VAL A 365 -2.43 7.79 10.79
C VAL A 365 -2.20 6.59 9.86
N TYR A 366 -0.96 6.35 9.45
CA TYR A 366 -0.61 5.26 8.56
C TYR A 366 -0.97 3.89 9.16
N SER A 367 -0.66 3.65 10.44
CA SER A 367 -0.95 2.37 11.05
C SER A 367 -2.44 2.06 11.17
N ALA A 368 -3.32 3.08 11.12
CA ALA A 368 -4.76 2.89 11.12
C ALA A 368 -5.27 2.25 9.81
N SER A 369 -4.49 2.29 8.72
CA SER A 369 -4.83 1.57 7.50
C SER A 369 -4.49 0.08 7.57
N ILE A 370 -3.61 -0.35 8.48
CA ILE A 370 -3.01 -1.70 8.42
C ILE A 370 -4.04 -2.80 8.62
N LEU A 371 -4.80 -2.79 9.72
CA LEU A 371 -5.82 -3.83 9.97
C LEU A 371 -6.88 -3.84 8.84
N PRO A 372 -7.52 -2.71 8.49
CA PRO A 372 -8.44 -2.65 7.35
C PRO A 372 -7.84 -3.13 6.03
N GLY A 373 -6.54 -2.90 5.81
CA GLY A 373 -5.85 -3.38 4.62
C GLY A 373 -5.38 -4.83 4.66
N MET A 374 -5.27 -5.42 5.84
CA MET A 374 -5.09 -6.86 5.98
C MET A 374 -6.39 -7.64 5.72
N ILE A 375 -7.57 -7.02 5.89
CA ILE A 375 -8.86 -7.71 5.66
C ILE A 375 -8.96 -8.29 4.24
N PRO A 376 -8.69 -7.54 3.14
CA PRO A 376 -8.65 -8.12 1.80
C PRO A 376 -7.71 -9.32 1.69
N TRP A 377 -6.56 -9.28 2.34
CA TRP A 377 -5.60 -10.39 2.29
C TRP A 377 -6.08 -11.62 3.07
N PHE A 378 -6.66 -11.45 4.26
CA PHE A 378 -7.35 -12.56 4.96
C PHE A 378 -8.43 -13.17 4.07
N MET A 379 -9.22 -12.33 3.41
CA MET A 379 -10.32 -12.80 2.55
C MET A 379 -9.84 -13.50 1.29
N ILE A 380 -8.73 -13.04 0.69
CA ILE A 380 -8.05 -13.73 -0.41
C ILE A 380 -7.61 -15.12 0.03
N LEU A 381 -6.94 -15.23 1.18
CA LEU A 381 -6.36 -16.50 1.66
C LEU A 381 -7.46 -17.50 2.06
N ILE A 382 -8.51 -17.05 2.76
CA ILE A 382 -9.65 -17.89 3.12
C ILE A 382 -10.43 -18.31 1.87
N SER A 383 -10.64 -17.40 0.91
CA SER A 383 -11.28 -17.72 -0.37
C SER A 383 -10.47 -18.72 -1.15
N HIS A 384 -9.14 -18.59 -1.19
CA HIS A 384 -8.25 -19.52 -1.87
C HIS A 384 -8.30 -20.93 -1.28
N ILE A 385 -8.33 -21.06 0.05
CA ILE A 385 -8.51 -22.37 0.72
C ILE A 385 -9.83 -23.02 0.30
N ARG A 386 -10.93 -22.25 0.24
CA ARG A 386 -12.25 -22.76 -0.16
C ARG A 386 -12.33 -23.04 -1.66
N PHE A 387 -11.79 -22.17 -2.50
CA PHE A 387 -11.67 -22.34 -3.94
C PHE A 387 -11.02 -23.68 -4.28
N ARG A 388 -9.88 -23.98 -3.64
CA ARG A 388 -9.18 -25.25 -3.87
C ARG A 388 -9.94 -26.49 -3.41
N LYS A 389 -10.75 -26.37 -2.35
CA LYS A 389 -11.62 -27.46 -1.89
C LYS A 389 -12.81 -27.71 -2.82
N LEU A 390 -13.36 -26.65 -3.40
CA LEU A 390 -14.55 -26.71 -4.25
C LEU A 390 -14.23 -27.06 -5.71
N HIS A 391 -13.01 -26.77 -6.18
CA HIS A 391 -12.59 -26.98 -7.57
C HIS A 391 -11.33 -27.84 -7.68
N PRO A 392 -11.29 -29.06 -7.10
CA PRO A 392 -10.08 -29.89 -7.07
C PRO A 392 -9.55 -30.21 -8.48
N GLU A 393 -10.45 -30.52 -9.43
CA GLU A 393 -10.08 -30.86 -10.81
C GLU A 393 -9.47 -29.66 -11.56
N GLN A 394 -10.01 -28.45 -11.37
CA GLN A 394 -9.48 -27.24 -11.99
C GLN A 394 -8.10 -26.87 -11.41
N VAL A 395 -7.89 -27.16 -10.12
CA VAL A 395 -6.62 -26.93 -9.43
C VAL A 395 -5.57 -27.95 -9.81
N GLU A 396 -5.94 -29.19 -10.12
CA GLU A 396 -5.00 -30.25 -10.50
C GLU A 396 -4.18 -29.90 -11.75
N ASN A 397 -4.81 -29.30 -12.76
CA ASN A 397 -4.12 -28.91 -14.00
C ASN A 397 -3.80 -27.41 -14.08
N HIS A 398 -3.90 -26.68 -12.96
CA HIS A 398 -3.73 -25.24 -12.97
C HIS A 398 -2.27 -24.83 -13.30
N PRO A 399 -2.03 -23.99 -14.31
CA PRO A 399 -0.67 -23.62 -14.76
C PRO A 399 -0.03 -22.53 -13.88
N PHE A 400 -0.75 -22.01 -12.88
CA PHE A 400 -0.29 -20.92 -12.02
C PHE A 400 -0.70 -21.11 -10.56
N LYS A 401 -0.18 -22.15 -9.92
CA LYS A 401 -0.53 -22.54 -8.54
C LYS A 401 0.26 -21.80 -7.48
N MET A 402 -0.34 -21.47 -6.36
CA MET A 402 0.35 -21.07 -5.14
C MET A 402 1.28 -22.20 -4.66
N PRO A 403 2.59 -21.92 -4.45
CA PRO A 403 3.52 -22.87 -3.85
C PRO A 403 3.02 -23.30 -2.46
N GLY A 404 3.03 -24.60 -2.16
CA GLY A 404 2.52 -25.17 -0.91
C GLY A 404 0.99 -25.11 -0.73
N GLY A 405 0.27 -24.55 -1.71
CA GLY A 405 -1.20 -24.59 -1.76
C GLY A 405 -1.91 -24.02 -0.54
N SER A 406 -2.95 -24.71 -0.08
CA SER A 406 -3.76 -24.25 1.06
C SER A 406 -2.96 -24.17 2.37
N ILE A 407 -1.89 -24.95 2.53
CA ILE A 407 -1.02 -24.89 3.73
C ILE A 407 -0.34 -23.52 3.78
N SER A 408 0.22 -23.06 2.66
CA SER A 408 0.81 -21.73 2.57
C SER A 408 -0.22 -20.64 2.87
N SER A 409 -1.48 -20.82 2.48
CA SER A 409 -2.54 -19.86 2.84
C SER A 409 -2.77 -19.78 4.35
N VAL A 410 -2.81 -20.92 5.04
CA VAL A 410 -2.95 -20.98 6.50
C VAL A 410 -1.73 -20.36 7.19
N MET A 411 -0.52 -20.68 6.75
CA MET A 411 0.71 -20.08 7.29
C MET A 411 0.70 -18.55 7.16
N THR A 412 0.26 -18.03 6.01
CA THR A 412 0.14 -16.58 5.81
C THR A 412 -0.92 -15.96 6.72
N ILE A 413 -2.07 -16.61 6.92
CA ILE A 413 -3.09 -16.13 7.88
C ILE A 413 -2.50 -16.04 9.29
N VAL A 414 -1.76 -17.06 9.73
CA VAL A 414 -1.10 -17.07 11.05
C VAL A 414 -0.08 -15.93 11.15
N PHE A 415 0.73 -15.71 10.11
CA PHE A 415 1.68 -14.60 10.08
C PHE A 415 0.98 -13.22 10.21
N LEU A 416 -0.09 -12.99 9.45
CA LEU A 416 -0.86 -11.74 9.55
C LEU A 416 -1.45 -11.54 10.95
N LEU A 417 -1.95 -12.61 11.59
CA LEU A 417 -2.44 -12.56 12.96
C LEU A 417 -1.32 -12.23 13.96
N ILE A 418 -0.12 -12.80 13.79
CA ILE A 418 1.03 -12.48 14.64
C ILE A 418 1.38 -11.00 14.53
N VAL A 419 1.36 -10.41 13.33
CA VAL A 419 1.62 -8.98 13.17
C VAL A 419 0.53 -8.14 13.82
N LEU A 420 -0.76 -8.48 13.66
CA LEU A 420 -1.85 -7.78 14.35
C LEU A 420 -1.72 -7.84 15.87
N ILE A 421 -1.36 -9.00 16.42
CA ILE A 421 -1.09 -9.16 17.85
C ILE A 421 0.09 -8.29 18.26
N GLY A 422 1.18 -8.26 17.48
CA GLY A 422 2.32 -7.39 17.72
C GLY A 422 1.94 -5.90 17.74
N MET A 423 1.04 -5.47 16.87
CA MET A 423 0.51 -4.10 16.87
C MET A 423 -0.23 -3.74 18.16
N LEU A 424 -0.96 -4.68 18.77
CA LEU A 424 -1.67 -4.42 20.02
C LEU A 424 -0.73 -4.15 21.21
N PHE A 425 0.53 -4.58 21.12
CA PHE A 425 1.55 -4.33 22.15
C PHE A 425 2.40 -3.08 21.88
N ASN A 426 2.29 -2.46 20.71
CA ASN A 426 3.01 -1.23 20.39
C ASN A 426 2.13 -0.01 20.67
N LYS A 427 2.63 0.92 21.50
CA LYS A 427 1.93 2.16 21.86
C LYS A 427 1.58 3.03 20.66
N ASP A 428 2.41 3.01 19.61
CA ASP A 428 2.22 3.81 18.41
C ASP A 428 1.19 3.22 17.43
N THR A 429 0.78 1.96 17.61
CA THR A 429 -0.14 1.29 16.67
C THR A 429 -1.37 0.68 17.33
N VAL A 430 -1.41 0.55 18.66
CA VAL A 430 -2.56 -0.03 19.38
C VAL A 430 -3.86 0.76 19.15
N ILE A 431 -3.81 2.10 19.21
CA ILE A 431 -4.96 2.96 18.98
C ILE A 431 -5.50 2.74 17.55
N SER A 432 -4.59 2.61 16.60
CA SER A 432 -4.89 2.38 15.19
C SER A 432 -5.61 1.04 14.96
N VAL A 433 -5.19 -0.02 15.65
CA VAL A 433 -5.88 -1.32 15.59
C VAL A 433 -7.29 -1.20 16.19
N VAL A 434 -7.44 -0.54 17.34
CA VAL A 434 -8.74 -0.34 18.00
C VAL A 434 -9.71 0.42 17.09
N ILE A 435 -9.26 1.51 16.46
CA ILE A 435 -10.07 2.27 15.49
C ILE A 435 -10.49 1.37 14.33
N GLY A 436 -9.55 0.59 13.78
CA GLY A 436 -9.85 -0.37 12.72
C GLY A 436 -10.92 -1.39 13.11
N ILE A 437 -10.83 -1.96 14.32
CA ILE A 437 -11.84 -2.89 14.85
C ILE A 437 -13.21 -2.22 14.97
N ILE A 438 -13.27 -1.01 15.55
CA ILE A 438 -14.53 -0.28 15.74
C ILE A 438 -15.20 0.00 14.39
N VAL A 439 -14.44 0.47 13.40
CA VAL A 439 -14.96 0.77 12.07
C VAL A 439 -15.46 -0.50 11.39
N LEU A 440 -14.67 -1.58 11.41
CA LEU A 440 -15.02 -2.86 10.79
C LEU A 440 -16.25 -3.50 11.45
N ALA A 441 -16.35 -3.42 12.78
CA ALA A 441 -17.52 -3.86 13.53
C ALA A 441 -18.75 -3.02 13.16
N GLY A 442 -18.60 -1.69 13.11
CA GLY A 442 -19.68 -0.76 12.74
C GLY A 442 -20.26 -1.03 11.35
N VAL A 443 -19.40 -1.18 10.33
CA VAL A 443 -19.88 -1.51 8.97
C VAL A 443 -20.53 -2.89 8.90
N THR A 444 -20.00 -3.87 9.64
CA THR A 444 -20.59 -5.22 9.70
C THR A 444 -21.97 -5.18 10.34
N VAL A 445 -22.13 -4.50 11.48
CA VAL A 445 -23.42 -4.31 12.14
C VAL A 445 -24.41 -3.59 11.21
N TYR A 446 -23.98 -2.53 10.53
CA TYR A 446 -24.81 -1.80 9.57
C TYR A 446 -25.31 -2.69 8.41
N TYR A 447 -24.47 -3.60 7.90
CA TYR A 447 -24.86 -4.56 6.85
C TYR A 447 -26.04 -5.45 7.26
N PHE A 448 -26.02 -5.95 8.50
CA PHE A 448 -27.09 -6.79 9.02
C PHE A 448 -28.36 -5.99 9.35
N ILE A 449 -28.23 -4.80 9.95
CA ILE A 449 -29.37 -3.91 10.26
C ILE A 449 -30.12 -3.51 8.98
N ARG A 450 -29.40 -3.16 7.91
CA ARG A 450 -30.01 -2.76 6.64
C ARG A 450 -30.61 -3.91 5.83
N GLY A 451 -30.51 -5.15 6.31
CA GLY A 451 -31.09 -6.31 5.64
C GLY A 451 -30.41 -6.65 4.30
N HIS A 452 -29.21 -6.13 4.02
CA HIS A 452 -28.50 -6.43 2.77
C HIS A 452 -28.27 -7.93 2.58
N HIS A 453 -28.05 -8.67 3.68
CA HIS A 453 -27.96 -10.13 3.68
C HIS A 453 -29.19 -10.83 3.07
N LYS A 454 -30.40 -10.28 3.23
CA LYS A 454 -31.64 -10.85 2.68
C LYS A 454 -31.72 -10.62 1.17
N ASN A 455 -31.33 -9.44 0.71
CA ASN A 455 -31.31 -9.10 -0.71
C ASN A 455 -30.24 -9.89 -1.49
N ASP A 456 -29.09 -10.12 -0.86
CA ASP A 456 -27.99 -10.89 -1.46
C ASP A 456 -28.30 -12.40 -1.50
N ALA A 457 -29.03 -12.93 -0.51
CA ALA A 457 -29.49 -14.32 -0.51
C ALA A 457 -30.52 -14.58 -1.63
N ILE A 458 -31.46 -13.66 -1.86
CA ILE A 458 -32.47 -13.78 -2.94
C ILE A 458 -31.81 -13.80 -4.33
N LYS A 459 -30.72 -13.05 -4.52
CA LYS A 459 -29.97 -13.01 -5.79
C LYS A 459 -29.10 -14.24 -6.06
N ARG A 460 -28.80 -15.08 -5.06
CA ARG A 460 -28.02 -16.34 -5.24
C ARG A 460 -28.88 -17.53 -5.70
N VAL A 461 -30.20 -17.44 -5.53
CA VAL A 461 -31.15 -18.51 -5.87
C VAL A 461 -31.69 -18.35 -7.31
N LYS A 462 -31.45 -17.19 -7.93
CA LYS A 462 -31.64 -16.95 -9.37
C LYS A 462 -30.31 -17.00 -10.07
#